data_AF-A0A7Y2JRI5-F1
#
_entry.id   AF-A0A7Y2JRI5-F1
#
_cell.length_a   1.000
_cell.length_b   1.000
_cell.length_c   1.000
_cell.angle_alpha   90.00
_cell.angle_beta   90.00
_cell.angle_gamma   90.00
#
_symmetry.space_group_name_H-M   'P 1'
#
loop_
_entity.id
_entity.type
_entity.pdbx_description
1 polymer ?
#
loop_
_entity_poly.entity_id
_entity_poly.type
_entity_poly.pdbx_seq_one_letter_code
_entity_poly.pdbx_strand_id
1 'polypeptide(L)' 'PDYRAGRAQVMGDDETLHMVMCKTREGEIPYGSSVRLGEYDASDGRYFVEVAEESEDR' A
#
# COMPACT_ATOMS: atom_id res chain seq x y z
N PRO A 1 17.88 8.63 1.51
CA PRO A 1 16.91 8.51 2.61
C PRO A 1 16.36 7.08 2.59
N ASP A 2 16.10 6.45 3.73
CA ASP A 2 15.69 5.03 3.77
C ASP A 2 14.28 4.86 3.22
N TYR A 3 14.16 4.47 1.95
CA TYR A 3 12.88 4.16 1.30
C TYR A 3 12.79 2.65 1.10
N ARG A 4 12.01 1.96 1.95
CA ARG A 4 11.66 0.56 1.70
C ARG A 4 10.52 0.52 0.68
N ALA A 5 10.90 0.56 -0.61
CA ALA A 5 9.98 0.38 -1.72
C ALA A 5 9.38 -1.04 -1.65
N GLY A 6 8.06 -1.11 -1.57
CA GLY A 6 7.30 -2.34 -1.47
C GLY A 6 6.51 -2.64 -2.73
N ARG A 7 5.84 -3.79 -2.70
CA ARG A 7 4.80 -4.16 -3.67
C ARG A 7 3.54 -4.48 -2.89
N ALA A 8 2.42 -3.89 -3.30
CA ALA A 8 1.11 -4.21 -2.75
C ALA A 8 0.27 -4.90 -3.83
N GLN A 9 -0.53 -5.87 -3.40
CA GLN A 9 -1.59 -6.44 -4.22
C GLN A 9 -2.89 -5.70 -3.91
N VAL A 10 -3.55 -5.18 -4.95
CA VAL A 10 -4.76 -4.38 -4.84
C VAL A 10 -5.83 -4.99 -5.72
N MET A 11 -7.05 -5.08 -5.21
CA MET A 11 -8.22 -5.53 -5.97
C MET A 11 -8.85 -4.32 -6.69
N GLY A 12 -8.98 -4.40 -8.01
CA GLY A 12 -9.69 -3.41 -8.80
C GLY A 12 -11.21 -3.56 -8.66
N ASP A 13 -11.95 -2.56 -9.17
CA ASP A 13 -13.42 -2.58 -9.19
C ASP A 13 -13.98 -3.72 -10.06
N ASP A 14 -13.17 -4.24 -10.97
CA ASP A 14 -13.46 -5.39 -11.83
C ASP A 14 -13.09 -6.73 -11.18
N GLU A 15 -12.77 -6.73 -9.88
CA GLU A 15 -12.28 -7.87 -9.09
C GLU A 15 -10.92 -8.42 -9.56
N THR A 16 -10.24 -7.73 -10.48
CA THR A 16 -8.91 -8.13 -10.93
C THR A 16 -7.86 -7.76 -9.88
N LEU A 17 -6.94 -8.68 -9.62
CA LEU A 17 -5.81 -8.43 -8.73
C LEU A 17 -4.65 -7.78 -9.50
N HIS A 18 -4.27 -6.57 -9.08
CA HIS A 18 -3.17 -5.81 -9.63
C HIS A 18 -2.00 -5.74 -8.65
N MET A 19 -0.78 -5.82 -9.19
CA MET A 19 0.45 -5.58 -8.44
C MET A 19 0.91 -4.14 -8.67
N VAL A 20 1.05 -3.36 -7.61
CA VAL A 20 1.49 -1.96 -7.69
C VAL A 20 2.76 -1.72 -6.87
N MET A 21 3.59 -0.79 -7.34
CA MET A 21 4.75 -0.31 -6.59
C MET A 21 4.29 0.71 -5.55
N CYS A 22 4.71 0.55 -4.30
CA CYS A 22 4.23 1.38 -3.20
C CYS A 22 5.34 1.81 -2.22
N LYS A 23 5.02 2.83 -1.42
CA LYS A 23 5.83 3.35 -0.32
C LYS A 23 4.95 3.78 0.84
N THR A 24 5.51 3.77 2.05
CA THR A 24 4.81 4.26 3.25
C THR A 24 5.41 5.59 3.70
N ARG A 25 4.59 6.44 4.31
CA ARG A 25 5.06 7.64 5.04
C ARG A 25 5.53 7.28 6.45
N GLU A 26 5.02 6.18 6.98
CA GLU A 26 5.23 5.74 8.36
C GLU A 26 5.99 4.42 8.41
N GLY A 27 7.06 4.38 9.21
CA GLY A 27 7.74 3.17 9.65
C GLY A 27 7.96 2.09 8.59
N GLU A 28 7.95 0.84 9.04
CA GLU A 28 7.98 -0.34 8.19
C GLU A 28 6.62 -1.04 8.26
N ILE A 29 6.08 -1.41 7.11
CA ILE A 29 4.86 -2.24 7.04
C ILE A 29 5.29 -3.71 6.90
N PRO A 30 4.93 -4.59 7.84
CA PRO A 30 5.24 -6.01 7.76
C PRO A 30 4.67 -6.68 6.50
N TYR A 31 5.37 -7.71 6.02
CA TYR A 31 4.87 -8.52 4.91
C TYR A 31 3.56 -9.24 5.30
N GLY A 32 2.57 -9.19 4.41
CA GLY A 32 1.25 -9.80 4.65
C GLY A 32 0.26 -8.89 5.38
N SER A 33 0.67 -7.69 5.82
CA SER A 33 -0.27 -6.70 6.35
C SER A 33 -1.24 -6.22 5.27
N SER A 34 -2.51 -6.08 5.65
CA SER A 34 -3.50 -5.38 4.84
C SER A 34 -3.18 -3.89 4.81
N VAL A 35 -3.28 -3.27 3.63
CA VAL A 35 -2.98 -1.85 3.42
C VAL A 35 -4.10 -1.16 2.67
N ARG A 36 -4.29 0.13 2.92
CA ARG A 36 -5.12 1.01 2.09
C ARG A 36 -4.22 1.68 1.06
N LEU A 37 -4.63 1.64 -0.21
CA LEU A 37 -3.94 2.34 -1.29
C LEU A 37 -4.30 3.83 -1.23
N GLY A 38 -3.29 4.69 -1.13
CA GLY A 38 -3.43 6.14 -1.07
C GLY A 38 -3.10 6.83 -2.40
N GLU A 39 -2.61 8.06 -2.32
CA GLU A 39 -2.29 8.89 -3.49
C GLU A 39 -1.12 8.33 -4.31
N TYR A 40 -1.12 8.63 -5.62
CA TYR A 40 0.00 8.32 -6.50
C TYR A 40 1.03 9.45 -6.52
N ASP A 41 2.30 9.15 -6.24
CA ASP A 41 3.40 10.08 -6.39
C ASP A 41 4.02 9.97 -7.78
N ALA A 42 3.71 10.95 -8.64
CA ALA A 42 4.23 11.01 -10.01
C ALA A 42 5.74 11.26 -10.11
N SER A 43 6.39 11.77 -9.05
CA SER A 43 7.84 12.02 -9.04
C SER A 43 8.67 10.75 -8.80
N ASP A 44 8.09 9.76 -8.12
CA ASP A 44 8.73 8.49 -7.74
C ASP A 44 8.05 7.28 -8.43
N GLY A 45 6.90 7.49 -9.06
CA GLY A 45 6.15 6.47 -9.78
C GLY A 45 5.51 5.41 -8.89
N ARG A 46 5.18 5.76 -7.64
CA ARG A 46 4.69 4.82 -6.61
C ARG A 46 3.48 5.36 -5.88
N TYR A 47 2.61 4.46 -5.44
CA TYR A 47 1.50 4.79 -4.55
C TYR A 47 1.96 4.89 -3.10
N PHE A 48 1.39 5.83 -2.34
CA PHE A 48 1.47 5.78 -0.89
C PHE A 48 0.54 4.69 -0.36
N VAL A 49 0.98 4.00 0.70
CA VAL A 49 0.18 3.00 1.41
C VAL A 49 0.28 3.24 2.90
N GLU A 50 -0.81 2.93 3.59
CA GLU A 50 -0.93 2.95 5.05
C GLU A 50 -1.50 1.61 5.50
N VAL A 51 -1.12 1.14 6.69
CA VAL A 51 -1.71 -0.10 7.24
C VAL A 51 -3.21 0.12 7.34
N ALA A 52 -3.98 -0.80 6.74
CA ALA A 52 -5.40 -0.84 6.98
C ALA A 52 -5.53 -1.26 8.44
N GLU A 53 -5.76 -0.29 9.34
CA GLU A 53 -6.20 -0.62 10.69
C GLU A 53 -7.40 -1.53 10.53
N GLU A 54 -7.25 -2.78 10.97
CA GLU A 54 -8.38 -3.65 11.20
C GLU A 54 -9.21 -2.90 12.23
N SER A 55 -10.30 -2.27 11.78
CA SER A 55 -11.40 -2.03 12.69
C SER A 55 -11.76 -3.42 13.19
N GLU A 56 -11.34 -3.74 14.42
CA GLU A 56 -11.95 -4.78 15.23
C GLU A 56 -13.44 -4.39 15.37
N ASP A 57 -14.24 -4.69 14.35
CA ASP A 57 -15.70 -4.73 14.43
C ASP A 57 -16.06 -6.18 14.80
N ARG A 58 -16.48 -6.45 16.03
CA ARG A 58 -17.82 -6.18 16.61
C ARG A 58 -18.92 -7.08 16.06
#